data_AF-A0A151F1A3-F1
#
_entry.id   AF-A0A151F1A3-F1
#
_cell.length_a   1.000
_cell.length_b   1.000
_cell.length_c   1.000
_cell.angle_alpha   90.00
_cell.angle_beta   90.00
_cell.angle_gamma   90.00
#
_symmetry.space_group_name_H-M   'P 1'
#
loop_
_entity.id
_entity.type
_entity.pdbx_description
1 polymer ?
#
loop_
_entity_poly.entity_id
_entity_poly.type
_entity_poly.pdbx_seq_one_letter_code
_entity_poly.pdbx_strand_id
1 'polypeptide(L)'
;MYNDYLIIIWEVKNIKNYNLSSKLIILLISILIIPSIATGELYVNHELDYDPFIDIVITIEIYTIRGYVKTDNTSNFDFSILIEINNEQFFSPIWKNSRYLYDINWSISKNIPDNIAEVSIKILLFDNNTPCDLNGIKNDSSIELVYDIRTNHWSGDDYIGDPSGYGRLNGCDDESFYEEEKDCEIWFNIYQNDIDNDKIPTWAEINIYGSDPFIDNSNDDFDNDDVPFYWEHHWNYNPNVWDDHQNLDPDNDGLTNFEEFLTSGWFSDPFRKDLFIELDQMELGPNGEGFKVPNSTKELLADRYNPRNILYHLDDGCMGGGEIIPFDYVSWRGEILGIYQNYFLHNDPNNWRRRVFRYAVFIYENPRATAYAFVGEGRYINSNVRGINSFQVTTTAVDNVVKKRNKPRDFVCASYIMHETGHTLGIDIFNPFGCDNRRTVNPWRLCFWIFSNYKSVMNYRYVHQILDYSDGSNGLFDHDDWGTLNFNWFQLPEN
;
A
#
# COMPACT_ATOMS: atom_id res chain seq x y z
N MET A 1 -38.22 -20.65 -54.81
CA MET A 1 -37.17 -21.19 -55.71
C MET A 1 -36.32 -22.11 -54.84
N TYR A 2 -36.65 -23.41 -54.83
CA TYR A 2 -35.93 -24.49 -55.56
C TYR A 2 -34.49 -24.62 -55.04
N ASN A 3 -33.97 -25.73 -54.49
CA ASN A 3 -34.39 -27.15 -54.37
C ASN A 3 -33.49 -27.76 -53.26
N ASP A 4 -34.00 -28.62 -52.36
CA ASP A 4 -34.05 -30.11 -52.43
C ASP A 4 -32.67 -30.76 -52.68
N TYR A 5 -32.16 -31.70 -51.88
CA TYR A 5 -32.61 -33.09 -51.64
C TYR A 5 -31.69 -33.69 -50.52
N LEU A 6 -31.93 -34.81 -49.80
CA LEU A 6 -32.72 -36.02 -50.02
C LEU A 6 -32.85 -36.78 -48.67
N ILE A 7 -34.06 -37.31 -48.43
CA ILE A 7 -34.47 -38.25 -47.38
C ILE A 7 -34.30 -39.68 -47.89
N ILE A 8 -33.91 -40.66 -47.05
CA ILE A 8 -34.47 -42.03 -47.14
C ILE A 8 -34.79 -42.59 -45.75
N ILE A 9 -36.06 -42.94 -45.61
CA ILE A 9 -36.79 -43.61 -44.52
C ILE A 9 -36.69 -45.14 -44.70
N TRP A 10 -36.73 -45.93 -43.62
CA TRP A 10 -37.70 -47.03 -43.54
C TRP A 10 -38.03 -47.47 -42.11
N GLU A 11 -39.33 -47.48 -41.85
CA GLU A 11 -40.05 -47.83 -40.64
C GLU A 11 -40.85 -49.10 -40.94
N VAL A 12 -40.88 -50.12 -40.05
CA VAL A 12 -42.01 -51.06 -39.99
C VAL A 12 -42.25 -51.51 -38.54
N LYS A 13 -43.35 -51.03 -37.96
CA LYS A 13 -44.11 -51.67 -36.89
C LYS A 13 -45.21 -52.55 -37.49
N ASN A 14 -45.55 -53.66 -36.81
CA ASN A 14 -46.81 -54.46 -36.80
C ASN A 14 -46.50 -55.98 -36.86
N ILE A 15 -47.20 -56.96 -36.27
CA ILE A 15 -48.43 -57.08 -35.46
C ILE A 15 -48.48 -58.54 -34.89
N LYS A 16 -48.96 -58.69 -33.64
CA LYS A 16 -49.80 -59.75 -33.02
C LYS A 16 -49.58 -61.28 -33.22
N ASN A 17 -49.55 -61.94 -32.05
CA ASN A 17 -50.42 -63.04 -31.54
C ASN A 17 -50.17 -64.55 -31.81
N TYR A 18 -50.52 -65.30 -30.74
CA TYR A 18 -50.81 -66.74 -30.54
C TYR A 18 -49.58 -67.66 -30.30
N ASN A 19 -49.30 -68.26 -29.12
CA ASN A 19 -50.03 -69.02 -28.07
C ASN A 19 -49.96 -70.56 -28.28
N LEU A 20 -49.69 -71.29 -27.18
CA LEU A 20 -49.61 -72.77 -26.99
C LEU A 20 -48.36 -73.47 -27.60
N SER A 21 -47.66 -74.44 -26.97
CA SER A 21 -48.00 -75.41 -25.92
C SER A 21 -46.75 -76.16 -25.38
N SER A 22 -46.76 -76.50 -24.08
CA SER A 22 -46.37 -77.81 -23.50
C SER A 22 -44.91 -78.31 -23.52
N LYS A 23 -44.23 -78.32 -22.35
CA LYS A 23 -43.94 -79.52 -21.51
C LYS A 23 -42.82 -79.25 -20.47
N LEU A 24 -43.13 -79.59 -19.20
CA LEU A 24 -42.30 -80.07 -18.07
C LEU A 24 -40.84 -79.57 -17.97
N ILE A 25 -40.38 -79.07 -16.82
CA ILE A 25 -39.96 -79.89 -15.66
C ILE A 25 -40.08 -79.10 -14.34
N ILE A 26 -40.45 -79.85 -13.30
CA ILE A 26 -40.71 -79.51 -11.90
C ILE A 26 -39.37 -79.39 -11.12
N LEU A 27 -39.28 -78.53 -10.09
CA LEU A 27 -39.02 -78.88 -8.66
C LEU A 27 -38.16 -77.85 -7.84
N LEU A 28 -38.83 -77.21 -6.87
CA LEU A 28 -38.49 -76.96 -5.45
C LEU A 28 -37.28 -76.11 -4.95
N ILE A 29 -37.64 -75.24 -3.97
CA ILE A 29 -36.94 -74.88 -2.70
C ILE A 29 -35.69 -73.99 -2.89
N SER A 30 -35.45 -72.89 -2.18
CA SER A 30 -35.72 -72.47 -0.80
C SER A 30 -35.46 -70.96 -0.70
N ILE A 31 -36.24 -70.26 0.12
CA ILE A 31 -35.93 -68.93 0.61
C ILE A 31 -34.71 -69.04 1.54
N LEU A 32 -33.59 -68.45 1.13
CA LEU A 32 -32.41 -68.23 1.95
C LEU A 32 -32.38 -66.74 2.32
N ILE A 33 -32.82 -66.46 3.55
CA ILE A 33 -32.54 -65.21 4.23
C ILE A 33 -31.05 -65.25 4.57
N ILE A 34 -30.25 -64.50 3.84
CA ILE A 34 -28.85 -64.24 4.20
C ILE A 34 -28.88 -63.09 5.21
N PRO A 35 -28.33 -63.26 6.43
CA PRO A 35 -28.14 -62.12 7.31
C PRO A 35 -27.04 -61.26 6.70
N SER A 36 -27.36 -60.00 6.41
CA SER A 36 -26.37 -58.99 6.05
C SER A 36 -25.38 -58.89 7.21
N ILE A 37 -24.15 -59.35 6.97
CA ILE A 37 -23.02 -59.03 7.84
C ILE A 37 -22.82 -57.53 7.64
N ALA A 38 -23.23 -56.74 8.63
CA ALA A 38 -22.81 -55.35 8.72
C ALA A 38 -21.29 -55.38 8.90
N THR A 39 -20.56 -55.16 7.81
CA THR A 39 -19.21 -54.64 7.90
C THR A 39 -19.35 -53.26 8.52
N GLY A 40 -19.15 -53.20 9.84
CA GLY A 40 -18.83 -51.94 10.48
C GLY A 40 -17.51 -51.49 9.88
N GLU A 41 -17.57 -50.66 8.84
CA GLU A 41 -16.51 -49.71 8.61
C GLU A 41 -16.37 -48.94 9.92
N LEU A 42 -15.24 -49.15 10.59
CA LEU A 42 -14.74 -48.18 11.56
C LEU A 42 -14.57 -46.90 10.76
N TYR A 43 -15.59 -46.04 10.77
CA TYR A 43 -15.42 -44.63 10.51
C TYR A 43 -14.49 -44.13 11.61
N VAL A 44 -13.19 -44.19 11.35
CA VAL A 44 -12.25 -43.28 11.97
C VAL A 44 -12.69 -41.93 11.42
N ASN A 45 -13.45 -41.17 12.20
CA ASN A 45 -13.44 -39.72 12.04
C ASN A 45 -11.98 -39.36 12.27
N HIS A 46 -11.20 -39.27 11.19
CA HIS A 46 -10.15 -38.27 11.19
C HIS A 46 -10.93 -36.98 11.37
N GLU A 47 -10.88 -36.41 12.57
CA GLU A 47 -11.25 -35.02 12.74
C GLU A 47 -10.50 -34.27 11.64
N LEU A 48 -11.23 -33.43 10.91
CA LEU A 48 -10.64 -32.61 9.87
C LEU A 48 -9.44 -31.91 10.49
N ASP A 49 -8.29 -32.01 9.85
CA ASP A 49 -7.03 -31.48 10.36
C ASP A 49 -6.37 -30.74 9.21
N TYR A 50 -6.31 -29.42 9.34
CA TYR A 50 -5.80 -28.52 8.31
C TYR A 50 -4.27 -28.50 8.28
N ASP A 51 -3.60 -28.90 9.35
CA ASP A 51 -2.16 -29.16 9.37
C ASP A 51 -1.85 -30.46 10.14
N PRO A 52 -1.68 -31.59 9.44
CA PRO A 52 -1.44 -32.88 10.09
C PRO A 52 -0.02 -33.04 10.65
N PHE A 53 0.86 -32.05 10.48
CA PHE A 53 2.28 -32.14 10.84
C PHE A 53 2.62 -31.35 12.11
N ILE A 54 1.94 -30.23 12.35
CA ILE A 54 2.18 -29.34 13.49
C ILE A 54 0.87 -28.76 14.04
N ASP A 55 0.80 -28.54 15.35
CA ASP A 55 -0.30 -27.79 15.96
C ASP A 55 -0.22 -26.31 15.53
N ILE A 56 -1.32 -25.75 15.03
CA ILE A 56 -1.35 -24.38 14.50
C ILE A 56 -1.36 -23.34 15.63
N VAL A 57 -0.49 -22.36 15.49
CA VAL A 57 -0.33 -21.19 16.35
C VAL A 57 -0.39 -19.95 15.49
N ILE A 58 -1.48 -19.19 15.61
CA ILE A 58 -1.60 -17.87 14.99
C ILE A 58 -0.84 -16.86 15.83
N THR A 59 -0.11 -15.98 15.16
CA THR A 59 0.57 -14.83 15.73
C THR A 59 0.04 -13.55 15.09
N ILE A 60 -0.30 -12.56 15.93
CA ILE A 60 -0.66 -11.21 15.50
C ILE A 60 0.43 -10.28 15.99
N GLU A 61 1.07 -9.58 15.06
CA GLU A 61 2.15 -8.64 15.31
C GLU A 61 1.70 -7.22 14.93
N ILE A 62 2.00 -6.24 15.79
CA ILE A 62 1.71 -4.83 15.53
C ILE A 62 3.02 -4.13 15.20
N TYR A 63 3.11 -3.47 14.05
CA TYR A 63 4.31 -2.76 13.61
C TYR A 63 4.28 -1.28 13.99
N THR A 64 3.16 -0.63 13.67
CA THR A 64 3.03 0.84 13.73
C THR A 64 1.71 1.22 14.37
N ILE A 65 1.71 2.28 15.17
CA ILE A 65 0.51 2.98 15.63
C ILE A 65 0.71 4.48 15.46
N ARG A 66 -0.29 5.15 14.91
CA ARG A 66 -0.21 6.58 14.64
C ARG A 66 -1.53 7.28 14.94
N GLY A 67 -1.46 8.39 15.66
CA GLY A 67 -2.60 9.25 15.96
C GLY A 67 -2.63 10.47 15.06
N TYR A 68 -3.74 10.67 14.37
CA TYR A 68 -3.96 11.88 13.58
C TYR A 68 -4.49 12.99 14.48
N VAL A 69 -3.89 14.17 14.36
CA VAL A 69 -4.40 15.40 14.99
C VAL A 69 -4.67 16.40 13.88
N LYS A 70 -5.90 16.89 13.77
CA LYS A 70 -6.31 17.83 12.70
C LYS A 70 -6.08 19.28 13.11
N THR A 71 -6.08 19.56 14.40
CA THR A 71 -5.82 20.88 15.00
C THR A 71 -4.40 20.97 15.58
N ASP A 72 -3.80 22.17 15.61
CA ASP A 72 -2.41 22.42 16.07
C ASP A 72 -2.15 22.15 17.57
N ASN A 73 -3.00 21.35 18.23
CA ASN A 73 -2.76 20.93 19.60
C ASN A 73 -1.75 19.79 19.63
N THR A 74 -0.73 19.93 20.48
CA THR A 74 0.19 18.86 20.84
C THR A 74 -0.52 17.85 21.76
N SER A 75 -1.60 17.22 21.30
CA SER A 75 -2.21 16.12 22.03
C SER A 75 -1.27 14.93 21.95
N ASN A 76 -0.72 14.56 23.10
CA ASN A 76 0.06 13.34 23.21
C ASN A 76 -0.93 12.21 23.50
N PHE A 77 -0.80 11.09 22.78
CA PHE A 77 -1.66 9.93 22.94
C PHE A 77 -1.07 8.96 23.96
N ASP A 78 -1.94 8.28 24.68
CA ASP A 78 -1.59 7.16 25.55
C ASP A 78 -2.24 5.89 24.99
N PHE A 79 -1.53 5.23 24.07
CA PHE A 79 -2.04 4.10 23.31
C PHE A 79 -2.06 2.80 24.11
N SER A 80 -3.11 2.01 23.92
CA SER A 80 -3.18 0.60 24.30
C SER A 80 -4.09 -0.17 23.35
N ILE A 81 -3.76 -1.43 23.08
CA ILE A 81 -4.52 -2.31 22.20
C ILE A 81 -5.15 -3.45 23.01
N LEU A 82 -6.38 -3.78 22.65
CA LEU A 82 -7.06 -5.03 23.00
C LEU A 82 -7.21 -5.86 21.73
N ILE A 83 -6.67 -7.09 21.74
CA ILE A 83 -6.93 -8.09 20.70
C ILE A 83 -7.73 -9.22 21.31
N GLU A 84 -8.80 -9.64 20.64
CA GLU A 84 -9.58 -10.83 20.97
C GLU A 84 -9.39 -11.89 19.91
N ILE A 85 -9.02 -13.12 20.29
CA ILE A 85 -8.96 -14.29 19.40
C ILE A 85 -9.91 -15.35 19.95
N ASN A 86 -10.94 -15.73 19.21
CA ASN A 86 -11.94 -16.73 19.63
C ASN A 86 -12.51 -16.49 21.05
N ASN A 87 -12.81 -15.24 21.40
CA ASN A 87 -13.30 -14.78 22.71
C ASN A 87 -12.27 -14.72 23.85
N GLU A 88 -10.98 -14.95 23.59
CA GLU A 88 -9.91 -14.72 24.56
C GLU A 88 -9.24 -13.36 24.33
N GLN A 89 -9.10 -12.57 25.38
CA GLN A 89 -8.66 -11.18 25.32
C GLN A 89 -7.20 -11.01 25.74
N PHE A 90 -6.45 -10.26 24.94
CA PHE A 90 -5.05 -9.92 25.14
C PHE A 90 -4.89 -8.40 25.15
N PHE A 91 -4.17 -7.89 26.14
CA PHE A 91 -3.94 -6.46 26.30
C PHE A 91 -2.47 -6.13 26.08
N SER A 92 -2.21 -5.09 25.31
CA SER A 92 -0.87 -4.53 25.20
C SER A 92 -0.47 -3.76 26.48
N PRO A 93 0.83 -3.47 26.64
CA PRO A 93 1.25 -2.38 27.51
C PRO A 93 0.64 -1.04 27.07
N ILE A 94 0.63 -0.05 27.98
CA ILE A 94 0.28 1.33 27.64
C ILE A 94 1.54 2.04 27.15
N TRP A 95 1.53 2.50 25.90
CA TRP A 95 2.57 3.36 25.33
C TRP A 95 2.19 4.82 25.51
N LYS A 96 2.91 5.51 26.40
CA LYS A 96 2.53 6.85 26.85
C LYS A 96 3.17 7.96 26.04
N ASN A 97 2.46 9.07 25.95
CA ASN A 97 2.94 10.35 25.49
C ASN A 97 3.64 10.28 24.12
N SER A 98 3.06 9.56 23.17
CA SER A 98 3.56 9.48 21.80
C SER A 98 2.44 9.75 20.80
N ARG A 99 2.77 10.34 19.67
CA ARG A 99 1.86 10.47 18.53
C ARG A 99 2.08 9.35 17.50
N TYR A 100 3.32 8.87 17.42
CA TYR A 100 3.76 7.87 16.47
C TYR A 100 4.55 6.79 17.23
N LEU A 101 4.26 5.54 16.94
CA LEU A 101 4.97 4.38 17.47
C LEU A 101 5.36 3.53 16.26
N TYR A 102 6.65 3.25 16.13
CA TYR A 102 7.25 2.42 15.08
C TYR A 102 8.02 1.29 15.73
N ASP A 103 8.29 0.22 14.97
CA ASP A 103 9.06 -0.95 15.40
C ASP A 103 8.56 -1.50 16.75
N ILE A 104 7.23 -1.58 16.90
CA ILE A 104 6.60 -2.02 18.14
C ILE A 104 6.92 -3.50 18.33
N ASN A 105 7.78 -3.81 19.31
CA ASN A 105 8.08 -5.18 19.69
C ASN A 105 6.98 -5.74 20.61
N TRP A 106 5.78 -5.89 20.06
CA TRP A 106 4.65 -6.53 20.75
C TRP A 106 3.85 -7.37 19.76
N SER A 107 3.74 -8.65 20.09
CA SER A 107 2.93 -9.62 19.37
C SER A 107 2.23 -10.54 20.38
N ILE A 108 1.19 -11.22 19.90
CA ILE A 108 0.51 -12.27 20.65
C ILE A 108 0.51 -13.55 19.81
N SER A 109 0.68 -14.70 20.45
CA SER A 109 0.60 -16.00 19.79
C SER A 109 -0.39 -16.89 20.51
N LYS A 110 -1.24 -17.58 19.76
CA LYS A 110 -2.32 -18.40 20.29
C LYS A 110 -2.46 -19.68 19.48
N ASN A 111 -2.41 -20.81 20.18
CA ASN A 111 -2.77 -22.11 19.61
C ASN A 111 -4.27 -22.16 19.28
N ILE A 112 -4.59 -22.66 18.09
CA ILE A 112 -5.93 -22.78 17.53
C ILE A 112 -6.21 -24.26 17.24
N PRO A 113 -7.45 -24.74 17.37
CA PRO A 113 -7.79 -26.08 16.92
C PRO A 113 -7.56 -26.25 15.41
N ASP A 114 -6.81 -27.26 15.01
CA ASP A 114 -6.49 -27.50 13.59
C ASP A 114 -7.69 -28.01 12.77
N ASN A 115 -8.87 -28.14 13.40
CA ASN A 115 -10.11 -28.57 12.77
C ASN A 115 -11.07 -27.43 12.41
N ILE A 116 -10.67 -26.17 12.65
CA ILE A 116 -11.43 -24.98 12.23
C ILE A 116 -10.65 -24.22 11.15
N ALA A 117 -11.31 -23.92 10.02
CA ALA A 117 -10.66 -23.19 8.93
C ALA A 117 -10.49 -21.70 9.24
N GLU A 118 -11.43 -21.13 9.98
CA GLU A 118 -11.57 -19.69 10.14
C GLU A 118 -11.48 -19.32 11.63
N VAL A 119 -10.71 -18.28 11.92
CA VAL A 119 -10.49 -17.73 13.26
C VAL A 119 -10.97 -16.30 13.29
N SER A 120 -11.88 -16.01 14.21
CA SER A 120 -12.38 -14.65 14.42
C SER A 120 -11.44 -13.87 15.32
N ILE A 121 -11.05 -12.68 14.84
CA ILE A 121 -10.13 -11.76 15.50
C ILE A 121 -10.83 -10.41 15.64
N LYS A 122 -10.70 -9.80 16.81
CA LYS A 122 -11.18 -8.44 17.06
C LYS A 122 -10.05 -7.55 17.54
N ILE A 123 -9.91 -6.35 16.99
CA ILE A 123 -8.90 -5.37 17.41
C ILE A 123 -9.60 -4.09 17.88
N LEU A 124 -9.17 -3.55 19.02
CA LEU A 124 -9.55 -2.22 19.49
C LEU A 124 -8.30 -1.46 19.92
N LEU A 125 -8.15 -0.23 19.43
CA LEU A 125 -7.14 0.72 19.89
C LEU A 125 -7.79 1.75 20.82
N PHE A 126 -7.09 2.12 21.89
CA PHE A 126 -7.53 3.14 22.83
C PHE A 126 -6.47 4.23 23.01
N ASP A 127 -6.95 5.46 23.17
CA ASP A 127 -6.22 6.60 23.74
C ASP A 127 -6.83 6.93 25.11
N ASN A 128 -6.08 6.67 26.18
CA ASN A 128 -6.50 6.93 27.56
C ASN A 128 -7.91 6.36 27.90
N ASN A 129 -8.14 5.09 27.53
CA ASN A 129 -9.41 4.34 27.64
C ASN A 129 -10.55 4.82 26.73
N THR A 130 -10.31 5.77 25.84
CA THR A 130 -11.28 6.15 24.81
C THR A 130 -10.92 5.39 23.53
N PRO A 131 -11.86 4.68 22.89
CA PRO A 131 -11.59 4.04 21.60
C PRO A 131 -11.14 5.05 20.55
N CYS A 132 -10.17 4.65 19.74
CA CYS A 132 -9.73 5.38 18.56
C CYS A 132 -10.47 4.87 17.33
N ASP A 133 -10.72 5.75 16.37
CA ASP A 133 -11.27 5.33 15.07
C ASP A 133 -10.18 4.68 14.22
N LEU A 134 -10.47 3.50 13.68
CA LEU A 134 -9.58 2.71 12.82
C LEU A 134 -10.24 2.29 11.50
N ASN A 135 -11.55 2.50 11.33
CA ASN A 135 -12.31 2.01 10.17
C ASN A 135 -13.15 3.12 9.48
N GLY A 136 -13.10 4.36 9.99
CA GLY A 136 -13.90 5.48 9.48
C GLY A 136 -15.38 5.35 9.81
N ILE A 137 -15.78 4.47 10.72
CA ILE A 137 -17.19 4.28 11.07
C ILE A 137 -17.50 5.07 12.33
N LYS A 138 -18.23 6.18 12.17
CA LYS A 138 -18.65 7.01 13.29
C LYS A 138 -19.36 6.21 14.39
N ASN A 139 -18.77 6.21 15.59
CA ASN A 139 -19.21 5.48 16.80
C ASN A 139 -19.02 3.95 16.78
N ASP A 140 -18.28 3.41 15.81
CA ASP A 140 -17.75 2.04 15.86
C ASP A 140 -16.23 2.12 15.75
N SER A 141 -15.54 1.58 16.75
CA SER A 141 -14.07 1.59 16.82
C SER A 141 -13.51 0.17 16.88
N SER A 142 -14.38 -0.82 16.69
CA SER A 142 -13.96 -2.21 16.63
C SER A 142 -13.64 -2.61 15.21
N ILE A 143 -12.53 -3.33 15.08
CA ILE A 143 -12.12 -4.02 13.87
C ILE A 143 -12.45 -5.50 14.04
N GLU A 144 -13.16 -6.08 13.09
CA GLU A 144 -13.53 -7.48 13.03
C GLU A 144 -12.90 -8.14 11.80
N LEU A 145 -12.04 -9.13 12.04
CA LEU A 145 -11.33 -9.88 11.02
C LEU A 145 -11.64 -11.38 11.13
N VAL A 146 -11.59 -12.06 10.00
CA VAL A 146 -11.69 -13.51 9.87
C VAL A 146 -10.44 -14.00 9.15
N TYR A 147 -9.56 -14.66 9.89
CA TYR A 147 -8.33 -15.26 9.37
C TYR A 147 -8.57 -16.71 8.96
N ASP A 148 -8.11 -17.09 7.76
CA ASP A 148 -8.22 -18.43 7.19
C ASP A 148 -6.87 -19.17 7.30
N ILE A 149 -6.82 -20.18 8.16
CA ILE A 149 -5.61 -20.98 8.43
C ILE A 149 -5.15 -21.80 7.22
N ARG A 150 -6.05 -22.00 6.25
CA ARG A 150 -5.75 -22.78 5.04
C ARG A 150 -4.90 -21.99 4.07
N THR A 151 -5.01 -20.67 4.10
CA THR A 151 -4.43 -19.78 3.09
C THR A 151 -3.60 -18.66 3.69
N ASN A 152 -3.50 -18.52 5.01
CA ASN A 152 -2.77 -17.42 5.66
C ASN A 152 -3.31 -16.01 5.30
N HIS A 153 -4.58 -15.95 4.90
CA HIS A 153 -5.24 -14.70 4.50
C HIS A 153 -6.32 -14.33 5.51
N TRP A 154 -6.68 -13.05 5.59
CA TRP A 154 -7.83 -12.59 6.35
C TRP A 154 -8.73 -11.68 5.51
N SER A 155 -9.95 -11.51 6.02
CA SER A 155 -10.97 -10.61 5.47
C SER A 155 -11.77 -9.97 6.61
N GLY A 156 -12.61 -8.99 6.30
CA GLY A 156 -13.43 -8.28 7.28
C GLY A 156 -13.29 -6.78 7.08
N ASP A 157 -12.97 -6.07 8.16
CA ASP A 157 -12.67 -4.63 8.10
C ASP A 157 -11.32 -4.32 7.42
N ASP A 158 -10.43 -5.32 7.28
CA ASP A 158 -9.21 -5.27 6.46
C ASP A 158 -9.20 -6.49 5.53
N TYR A 159 -8.86 -6.27 4.25
CA TYR A 159 -8.80 -7.32 3.23
C TYR A 159 -7.93 -6.90 2.03
N ILE A 160 -7.42 -7.88 1.27
CA ILE A 160 -6.63 -7.60 0.05
C ILE A 160 -7.43 -6.72 -0.92
N GLY A 161 -6.87 -5.55 -1.24
CA GLY A 161 -7.49 -4.59 -2.15
C GLY A 161 -8.49 -3.64 -1.51
N ASP A 162 -8.53 -3.55 -0.19
CA ASP A 162 -9.20 -2.45 0.50
C ASP A 162 -8.48 -1.11 0.26
N PRO A 163 -9.14 0.04 0.52
CA PRO A 163 -8.55 1.34 0.22
C PRO A 163 -7.29 1.64 1.02
N SER A 164 -7.15 1.13 2.24
CA SER A 164 -6.05 1.45 3.16
C SER A 164 -4.83 0.56 3.00
N GLY A 165 -4.96 -0.55 2.27
CA GLY A 165 -3.93 -1.56 2.05
C GLY A 165 -4.02 -2.68 3.08
N TYR A 166 -3.65 -3.89 2.66
CA TYR A 166 -3.76 -5.10 3.46
C TYR A 166 -2.80 -5.10 4.66
N GLY A 167 -3.32 -5.38 5.85
CA GLY A 167 -2.56 -5.26 7.11
C GLY A 167 -2.40 -3.82 7.58
N ARG A 168 -3.22 -2.90 7.09
CA ARG A 168 -3.22 -1.49 7.48
C ARG A 168 -4.64 -0.97 7.61
N LEU A 169 -4.96 -0.50 8.81
CA LEU A 169 -6.23 0.13 9.14
C LEU A 169 -6.06 1.65 9.29
N ASN A 170 -7.02 2.42 8.78
CA ASN A 170 -6.97 3.87 8.77
C ASN A 170 -8.33 4.50 9.13
N GLY A 171 -8.40 5.17 10.28
CA GLY A 171 -9.62 5.85 10.73
C GLY A 171 -10.06 7.03 9.84
N CYS A 172 -9.29 7.40 8.81
CA CYS A 172 -9.68 8.42 7.83
C CYS A 172 -10.32 7.85 6.56
N ASP A 173 -10.64 6.55 6.50
CA ASP A 173 -11.22 5.91 5.30
C ASP A 173 -12.62 6.42 4.94
N ASP A 174 -13.27 7.16 5.85
CA ASP A 174 -14.53 7.88 5.61
C ASP A 174 -14.35 9.30 5.05
N GLU A 175 -13.11 9.64 4.67
CA GLU A 175 -12.71 10.94 4.13
C GLU A 175 -12.83 12.10 5.14
N SER A 176 -12.87 11.80 6.45
CA SER A 176 -12.92 12.79 7.55
C SER A 176 -11.60 13.53 7.79
N PHE A 177 -10.87 13.89 6.73
CA PHE A 177 -9.51 14.43 6.78
C PHE A 177 -9.33 15.69 7.64
N TYR A 178 -10.42 16.41 7.91
CA TYR A 178 -10.43 17.68 8.66
C TYR A 178 -11.33 17.64 9.90
N GLU A 179 -11.97 16.51 10.20
CA GLU A 179 -12.83 16.33 11.36
C GLU A 179 -12.04 15.63 12.48
N GLU A 180 -12.25 16.05 13.73
CA GLU A 180 -11.56 15.45 14.87
C GLU A 180 -12.40 14.27 15.39
N GLU A 181 -12.17 13.07 14.84
CA GLU A 181 -12.90 11.84 15.21
C GLU A 181 -12.01 10.80 15.93
N LYS A 182 -10.82 11.24 16.39
CA LYS A 182 -9.77 10.39 16.98
C LYS A 182 -9.23 9.33 16.01
N ASP A 183 -9.16 9.70 14.73
CA ASP A 183 -8.61 8.87 13.68
C ASP A 183 -7.20 8.43 14.06
N CYS A 184 -6.98 7.14 13.96
CA CYS A 184 -5.69 6.51 14.14
C CYS A 184 -5.42 5.57 12.98
N GLU A 185 -4.17 5.16 12.89
CA GLU A 185 -3.68 4.18 11.93
C GLU A 185 -2.94 3.09 12.70
N ILE A 186 -3.17 1.84 12.31
CA ILE A 186 -2.36 0.70 12.78
C ILE A 186 -1.88 -0.13 11.60
N TRP A 187 -0.64 -0.60 11.69
CA TRP A 187 -0.10 -1.59 10.76
C TRP A 187 0.17 -2.87 11.52
N PHE A 188 -0.23 -4.00 10.94
CA PHE A 188 -0.18 -5.29 11.60
C PHE A 188 0.04 -6.41 10.57
N ASN A 189 0.37 -7.59 11.08
CA ASN A 189 0.36 -8.82 10.30
C ASN A 189 -0.24 -9.95 11.13
N ILE A 190 -0.92 -10.87 10.47
CA ILE A 190 -1.46 -12.09 11.05
C ILE A 190 -0.82 -13.25 10.28
N TYR A 191 -0.08 -14.10 10.98
CA TYR A 191 0.55 -15.25 10.36
C TYR A 191 0.50 -16.46 11.29
N GLN A 192 0.72 -17.65 10.75
CA GLN A 192 0.80 -18.88 11.54
C GLN A 192 2.20 -19.49 11.49
N ASN A 193 2.50 -20.37 12.44
CA ASN A 193 3.70 -21.19 12.36
C ASN A 193 3.65 -22.07 11.12
N ASP A 194 4.82 -22.28 10.55
CA ASP A 194 5.03 -22.97 9.29
C ASP A 194 6.27 -23.85 9.46
N ILE A 195 6.24 -25.04 8.87
CA ILE A 195 7.16 -26.14 9.12
C ILE A 195 8.49 -25.96 8.38
N ASP A 196 8.49 -25.35 7.19
CA ASP A 196 9.69 -25.04 6.42
C ASP A 196 10.02 -23.54 6.35
N ASN A 197 9.07 -22.68 6.76
CA ASN A 197 9.19 -21.22 6.88
C ASN A 197 9.15 -20.48 5.53
N ASP A 198 8.50 -21.06 4.52
CA ASP A 198 8.23 -20.39 3.25
C ASP A 198 7.05 -19.39 3.31
N LYS A 199 6.31 -19.39 4.43
CA LYS A 199 5.12 -18.56 4.75
C LYS A 199 3.82 -19.02 4.10
N ILE A 200 3.79 -20.23 3.55
CA ILE A 200 2.66 -20.80 2.84
C ILE A 200 2.12 -21.96 3.69
N PRO A 201 0.83 -21.97 4.04
CA PRO A 201 0.31 -23.04 4.86
C PRO A 201 0.42 -24.41 4.19
N THR A 202 0.76 -25.44 4.97
CA THR A 202 0.70 -26.87 4.61
C THR A 202 -0.56 -27.22 3.79
N TRP A 203 -1.71 -26.66 4.18
CA TRP A 203 -2.96 -26.91 3.46
C TRP A 203 -2.95 -26.36 2.04
N ALA A 204 -2.52 -25.10 1.85
CA ALA A 204 -2.44 -24.46 0.55
C ALA A 204 -1.47 -25.21 -0.36
N GLU A 205 -0.31 -25.57 0.17
CA GLU A 205 0.69 -26.34 -0.54
C GLU A 205 0.14 -27.67 -1.06
N ILE A 206 -0.51 -28.48 -0.22
CA ILE A 206 -1.02 -29.78 -0.64
C ILE A 206 -2.24 -29.66 -1.57
N ASN A 207 -3.17 -28.75 -1.25
CA ASN A 207 -4.51 -28.76 -1.85
C ASN A 207 -4.70 -27.73 -2.96
N ILE A 208 -3.90 -26.66 -3.00
CA ILE A 208 -3.95 -25.61 -4.01
C ILE A 208 -2.80 -25.78 -5.00
N TYR A 209 -1.55 -25.83 -4.50
CA TYR A 209 -0.35 -25.70 -5.35
C TYR A 209 0.28 -27.04 -5.74
N GLY A 210 0.08 -28.09 -4.95
CA GLY A 210 0.74 -29.39 -5.12
C GLY A 210 2.23 -29.35 -4.79
N SER A 211 2.69 -28.42 -3.95
CA SER A 211 4.07 -28.34 -3.43
C SER A 211 4.30 -29.30 -2.26
N ASP A 212 5.55 -29.42 -1.81
CA ASP A 212 5.98 -30.31 -0.73
C ASP A 212 6.16 -29.50 0.56
N PRO A 213 5.34 -29.70 1.61
CA PRO A 213 5.37 -28.92 2.86
C PRO A 213 6.59 -29.12 3.76
N PHE A 214 7.71 -29.55 3.22
CA PHE A 214 8.95 -29.72 3.96
C PHE A 214 10.12 -29.07 3.22
N ILE A 215 9.83 -28.29 2.19
CA ILE A 215 10.79 -27.69 1.27
C ILE A 215 10.43 -26.23 1.11
N ASP A 216 11.23 -25.37 1.76
CA ASP A 216 11.16 -23.93 1.54
C ASP A 216 11.43 -23.61 0.07
N ASN A 217 10.35 -23.27 -0.62
CA ASN A 217 10.27 -22.89 -2.03
C ASN A 217 9.78 -21.44 -2.16
N SER A 218 9.81 -20.65 -1.07
CA SER A 218 9.29 -19.28 -1.04
C SER A 218 9.82 -18.41 -2.18
N ASN A 219 11.10 -18.59 -2.52
CA ASN A 219 11.81 -17.81 -3.54
C ASN A 219 11.81 -18.47 -4.93
N ASP A 220 11.10 -19.59 -5.10
CA ASP A 220 10.92 -20.20 -6.42
C ASP A 220 9.89 -19.37 -7.21
N ASP A 221 10.07 -19.34 -8.53
CA ASP A 221 9.18 -18.71 -9.50
C ASP A 221 8.76 -19.82 -10.48
N PHE A 222 7.60 -20.43 -10.24
CA PHE A 222 7.22 -21.65 -10.94
C PHE A 222 6.75 -21.41 -12.37
N ASP A 223 6.18 -20.24 -12.65
CA ASP A 223 5.66 -19.88 -13.98
C ASP A 223 6.57 -18.93 -14.78
N ASN A 224 7.67 -18.47 -14.17
CA ASN A 224 8.74 -17.66 -14.75
C ASN A 224 8.26 -16.26 -15.17
N ASP A 225 7.55 -15.57 -14.28
CA ASP A 225 7.07 -14.20 -14.47
C ASP A 225 7.81 -13.11 -13.66
N ASP A 226 8.95 -13.50 -13.07
CA ASP A 226 9.91 -12.68 -12.31
C ASP A 226 9.47 -12.34 -10.87
N VAL A 227 8.38 -12.90 -10.35
CA VAL A 227 7.92 -12.72 -8.97
C VAL A 227 7.93 -14.07 -8.23
N PRO A 228 8.33 -14.12 -6.94
CA PRO A 228 8.44 -15.37 -6.22
C PRO A 228 7.11 -15.84 -5.59
N PHE A 229 7.01 -17.15 -5.40
CA PHE A 229 5.87 -17.87 -4.86
C PHE A 229 5.26 -17.23 -3.60
N TYR A 230 6.07 -16.87 -2.60
CA TYR A 230 5.54 -16.31 -1.35
C TYR A 230 4.80 -14.99 -1.58
N TRP A 231 5.29 -14.17 -2.51
CA TRP A 231 4.74 -12.83 -2.76
C TRP A 231 3.42 -12.96 -3.52
N GLU A 232 3.40 -13.80 -4.55
CA GLU A 232 2.18 -14.10 -5.30
C GLU A 232 1.10 -14.69 -4.39
N HIS A 233 1.47 -15.66 -3.54
CA HIS A 233 0.57 -16.23 -2.55
C HIS A 233 -0.03 -15.14 -1.65
N HIS A 234 0.80 -14.28 -1.06
CA HIS A 234 0.37 -13.22 -0.14
C HIS A 234 -0.61 -12.22 -0.77
N TRP A 235 -0.45 -11.92 -2.06
CA TRP A 235 -1.33 -11.00 -2.79
C TRP A 235 -2.43 -11.70 -3.59
N ASN A 236 -2.64 -13.00 -3.32
CA ASN A 236 -3.68 -13.82 -3.93
C ASN A 236 -3.59 -13.91 -5.48
N TYR A 237 -2.36 -13.83 -6.01
CA TYR A 237 -2.01 -14.30 -7.35
C TYR A 237 -1.81 -15.83 -7.33
N ASN A 238 -1.86 -16.46 -8.51
CA ASN A 238 -1.67 -17.91 -8.60
C ASN A 238 -0.25 -18.23 -9.08
N PRO A 239 0.61 -18.78 -8.22
CA PRO A 239 2.04 -18.99 -8.49
C PRO A 239 2.38 -19.99 -9.58
N ASN A 240 1.37 -20.64 -10.17
CA ASN A 240 1.52 -21.57 -11.29
C ASN A 240 0.93 -21.00 -12.60
N VAL A 241 0.54 -19.73 -12.61
CA VAL A 241 -0.15 -19.07 -13.71
C VAL A 241 0.48 -17.72 -13.94
N TRP A 242 1.32 -17.67 -14.98
CA TRP A 242 1.99 -16.46 -15.44
C TRP A 242 1.06 -15.25 -15.47
N ASP A 243 1.46 -14.19 -14.77
CA ASP A 243 0.87 -12.86 -14.80
C ASP A 243 1.87 -11.84 -15.36
N ASP A 244 1.39 -10.73 -15.95
CA ASP A 244 2.29 -9.70 -16.52
C ASP A 244 2.80 -8.75 -15.42
N HIS A 245 3.40 -9.28 -14.36
CA HIS A 245 3.83 -8.51 -13.19
C HIS A 245 4.78 -7.36 -13.50
N GLN A 246 5.51 -7.44 -14.62
CA GLN A 246 6.36 -6.37 -15.14
C GLN A 246 5.59 -5.14 -15.64
N ASN A 247 4.28 -5.25 -15.88
CA ASN A 247 3.43 -4.18 -16.43
C ASN A 247 2.10 -3.98 -15.67
N LEU A 248 1.72 -4.91 -14.79
CA LEU A 248 0.53 -4.79 -13.94
C LEU A 248 0.77 -3.71 -12.87
N ASP A 249 -0.08 -2.69 -12.84
CA ASP A 249 -0.13 -1.59 -11.87
C ASP A 249 -1.61 -1.43 -11.46
N PRO A 250 -2.11 -2.27 -10.52
CA PRO A 250 -3.54 -2.32 -10.20
C PRO A 250 -4.09 -1.03 -9.59
N ASP A 251 -3.29 -0.32 -8.79
CA ASP A 251 -3.70 0.88 -8.05
C ASP A 251 -3.40 2.21 -8.80
N ASN A 252 -2.68 2.12 -9.91
CA ASN A 252 -2.28 3.21 -10.81
C ASN A 252 -1.37 4.26 -10.15
N ASP A 253 -0.55 3.86 -9.18
CA ASP A 253 0.45 4.72 -8.56
C ASP A 253 1.75 4.84 -9.39
N GLY A 254 1.82 4.06 -10.48
CA GLY A 254 2.96 4.01 -11.38
C GLY A 254 4.05 3.07 -10.93
N LEU A 255 3.82 2.21 -9.95
CA LEU A 255 4.64 1.06 -9.62
C LEU A 255 3.93 -0.19 -10.15
N THR A 256 4.70 -1.05 -10.80
CA THR A 256 4.25 -2.35 -11.27
C THR A 256 4.35 -3.37 -10.14
N ASN A 257 3.62 -4.48 -10.20
CA ASN A 257 3.72 -5.56 -9.22
C ASN A 257 5.16 -6.02 -8.99
N PHE A 258 5.99 -6.06 -10.04
CA PHE A 258 7.40 -6.37 -9.90
C PHE A 258 8.15 -5.32 -9.06
N GLU A 259 7.82 -4.04 -9.22
CA GLU A 259 8.38 -2.96 -8.39
C GLU A 259 7.86 -3.02 -6.96
N GLU A 260 6.57 -3.27 -6.75
CA GLU A 260 5.94 -3.54 -5.45
C GLU A 260 6.61 -4.71 -4.71
N PHE A 261 7.00 -5.75 -5.45
CA PHE A 261 7.81 -6.84 -4.91
C PHE A 261 9.19 -6.36 -4.44
N LEU A 262 9.90 -5.57 -5.25
CA LEU A 262 11.22 -5.02 -4.87
C LEU A 262 11.14 -4.09 -3.65
N THR A 263 10.00 -3.44 -3.43
CA THR A 263 9.75 -2.51 -2.32
C THR A 263 8.97 -3.14 -1.16
N SER A 264 8.60 -4.42 -1.24
CA SER A 264 7.79 -5.13 -0.23
C SER A 264 8.33 -5.04 1.19
N GLY A 265 9.66 -4.97 1.36
CA GLY A 265 10.31 -4.75 2.65
C GLY A 265 10.00 -3.40 3.31
N TRP A 266 9.33 -2.49 2.60
CA TRP A 266 8.87 -1.18 3.07
C TRP A 266 7.35 -1.08 3.09
N PHE A 267 6.62 -2.20 3.12
CA PHE A 267 5.15 -2.25 3.18
C PHE A 267 4.46 -1.68 1.92
N SER A 268 5.07 -1.91 0.76
CA SER A 268 4.44 -1.70 -0.54
C SER A 268 3.25 -2.65 -0.71
N ASP A 269 2.16 -2.15 -1.28
CA ASP A 269 0.93 -2.90 -1.54
C ASP A 269 0.47 -2.66 -2.99
N PRO A 270 0.38 -3.70 -3.85
CA PRO A 270 0.01 -3.54 -5.26
C PRO A 270 -1.42 -3.02 -5.50
N PHE A 271 -2.23 -2.89 -4.45
CA PHE A 271 -3.60 -2.40 -4.52
C PHE A 271 -3.81 -1.06 -3.80
N ARG A 272 -2.77 -0.49 -3.16
CA ARG A 272 -2.86 0.80 -2.46
C ARG A 272 -1.65 1.68 -2.73
N LYS A 273 -1.96 2.88 -3.23
CA LYS A 273 -0.98 3.88 -3.67
C LYS A 273 0.17 4.08 -2.70
N ASP A 274 1.37 3.93 -3.22
CA ASP A 274 2.63 4.24 -2.59
C ASP A 274 3.28 5.48 -3.23
N LEU A 275 4.00 6.25 -2.42
CA LEU A 275 4.72 7.43 -2.88
C LEU A 275 6.14 7.44 -2.34
N PHE A 276 7.06 6.92 -3.16
CA PHE A 276 8.49 6.86 -2.87
C PHE A 276 9.24 8.12 -3.30
N ILE A 277 9.96 8.72 -2.35
CA ILE A 277 10.88 9.84 -2.55
C ILE A 277 12.22 9.50 -1.93
N GLU A 278 13.29 9.60 -2.72
CA GLU A 278 14.66 9.53 -2.22
C GLU A 278 15.19 10.93 -1.99
N LEU A 279 15.76 11.19 -0.81
CA LEU A 279 16.23 12.51 -0.40
C LEU A 279 17.73 12.53 -0.16
N ASP A 280 18.45 13.06 -1.14
CA ASP A 280 19.86 13.41 -0.98
C ASP A 280 20.02 14.81 -0.39
N GLN A 281 21.15 15.01 0.29
CA GLN A 281 21.43 16.31 0.90
C GLN A 281 22.92 16.59 1.01
N MET A 282 23.32 17.81 0.65
CA MET A 282 24.72 18.23 0.75
C MET A 282 25.26 18.20 2.18
N GLU A 283 26.55 17.89 2.33
CA GLU A 283 27.32 18.13 3.56
C GLU A 283 27.15 19.57 4.05
N LEU A 284 27.42 19.79 5.33
CA LEU A 284 27.54 21.16 5.83
C LEU A 284 28.78 21.81 5.23
N GLY A 285 28.69 23.10 4.96
CA GLY A 285 29.82 23.88 4.49
C GLY A 285 30.97 23.91 5.50
N PRO A 286 32.18 24.31 5.07
CA PRO A 286 33.37 24.33 5.92
C PRO A 286 33.23 25.13 7.23
N ASN A 287 32.28 26.07 7.30
CA ASN A 287 31.97 26.88 8.49
C ASN A 287 30.60 26.56 9.10
N GLY A 288 29.99 25.44 8.74
CA GLY A 288 28.66 25.03 9.18
C GLY A 288 27.52 25.66 8.35
N GLU A 289 27.78 26.04 7.10
CA GLU A 289 26.74 26.53 6.18
C GLU A 289 25.78 25.41 5.77
N GLY A 290 24.50 25.75 5.56
CA GLY A 290 23.45 24.78 5.22
C GLY A 290 22.89 24.05 6.44
N PHE A 291 22.09 23.01 6.20
CA PHE A 291 21.54 22.14 7.23
C PHE A 291 21.15 20.79 6.62
N LYS A 292 20.96 19.79 7.49
CA LYS A 292 20.31 18.52 7.14
C LYS A 292 18.81 18.60 7.40
N VAL A 293 18.00 18.06 6.50
CA VAL A 293 16.54 18.10 6.60
C VAL A 293 16.12 17.48 7.95
N PRO A 294 15.33 18.17 8.79
CA PRO A 294 14.96 17.63 10.10
C PRO A 294 14.07 16.38 9.95
N ASN A 295 14.30 15.35 10.77
CA ASN A 295 13.53 14.09 10.72
C ASN A 295 12.01 14.31 10.88
N SER A 296 11.58 15.31 11.66
CA SER A 296 10.15 15.65 11.81
C SER A 296 9.46 16.09 10.51
N THR A 297 10.24 16.45 9.47
CA THR A 297 9.72 16.74 8.14
C THR A 297 9.00 15.54 7.53
N LYS A 298 9.51 14.31 7.77
CA LYS A 298 8.91 13.06 7.26
C LYS A 298 7.51 12.87 7.83
N GLU A 299 7.35 13.04 9.14
CA GLU A 299 6.06 12.94 9.83
C GLU A 299 5.05 13.99 9.36
N LEU A 300 5.49 15.22 9.11
CA LEU A 300 4.63 16.28 8.60
C LEU A 300 4.06 15.96 7.21
N LEU A 301 4.80 15.21 6.39
CA LEU A 301 4.37 14.79 5.05
C LEU A 301 3.47 13.56 5.15
N ALA A 302 3.85 12.53 5.92
CA ALA A 302 3.01 11.37 6.20
C ALA A 302 1.66 11.77 6.82
N ASP A 303 1.64 12.81 7.68
CA ASP A 303 0.43 13.45 8.24
C ASP A 303 -0.57 13.95 7.19
N ARG A 304 -0.18 14.08 5.92
CA ARG A 304 -1.02 14.59 4.83
C ARG A 304 -1.40 13.51 3.82
N TYR A 305 -0.46 12.62 3.50
CA TYR A 305 -0.67 11.57 2.50
C TYR A 305 -1.34 10.32 3.10
N ASN A 306 -0.85 9.80 4.23
CA ASN A 306 -1.36 8.55 4.83
C ASN A 306 -2.86 8.57 5.13
N PRO A 307 -3.46 9.66 5.67
CA PRO A 307 -4.92 9.73 5.86
C PRO A 307 -5.71 9.45 4.58
N ARG A 308 -5.15 9.81 3.43
CA ARG A 308 -5.78 9.72 2.11
C ARG A 308 -5.41 8.42 1.37
N ASN A 309 -4.92 7.43 2.11
CA ASN A 309 -4.47 6.14 1.58
C ASN A 309 -3.43 6.25 0.47
N ILE A 310 -2.51 7.20 0.66
CA ILE A 310 -1.28 7.29 -0.11
C ILE A 310 -0.16 7.07 0.90
N LEU A 311 0.47 5.91 0.90
CA LEU A 311 1.53 5.65 1.86
C LEU A 311 2.81 6.38 1.45
N TYR A 312 3.25 7.30 2.30
CA TYR A 312 4.37 8.18 2.01
C TYR A 312 5.70 7.60 2.49
N HIS A 313 6.61 7.35 1.55
CA HIS A 313 7.94 6.83 1.80
C HIS A 313 8.99 7.87 1.49
N LEU A 314 9.74 8.29 2.51
CA LEU A 314 10.89 9.18 2.34
C LEU A 314 12.16 8.43 2.73
N ASP A 315 12.96 8.10 1.73
CA ASP A 315 14.28 7.52 1.91
C ASP A 315 15.33 8.61 2.14
N ASP A 316 15.70 8.80 3.41
CA ASP A 316 16.79 9.66 3.85
C ASP A 316 18.02 8.85 4.29
N GLY A 317 18.16 7.60 3.80
CA GLY A 317 19.15 6.63 4.23
C GLY A 317 18.56 5.30 4.72
N CYS A 318 17.24 5.23 4.92
CA CYS A 318 16.57 4.09 5.53
C CYS A 318 16.10 3.02 4.54
N MET A 319 16.08 3.32 3.24
CA MET A 319 15.63 2.41 2.17
C MET A 319 16.73 2.17 1.12
N GLY A 320 17.99 2.32 1.53
CA GLY A 320 19.17 2.00 0.72
C GLY A 320 19.69 3.13 -0.18
N GLY A 321 18.99 4.26 -0.30
CA GLY A 321 19.45 5.49 -0.96
C GLY A 321 19.69 6.62 0.05
N GLY A 322 19.44 7.89 -0.34
CA GLY A 322 19.46 9.03 0.57
C GLY A 322 20.88 9.47 0.97
N GLU A 323 21.68 9.82 -0.04
CA GLU A 323 23.11 10.05 0.10
C GLU A 323 23.49 11.46 0.58
N ILE A 324 24.72 11.54 1.11
CA ILE A 324 25.34 12.80 1.50
C ILE A 324 26.30 13.26 0.40
N ILE A 325 25.91 14.33 -0.30
CA ILE A 325 26.67 14.89 -1.42
C ILE A 325 27.73 15.87 -0.89
N PRO A 326 28.95 15.94 -1.48
CA PRO A 326 29.95 16.94 -1.11
C PRO A 326 29.40 18.36 -1.20
N PHE A 327 29.78 19.20 -0.24
CA PHE A 327 29.34 20.59 -0.21
C PHE A 327 29.83 21.37 -1.43
N ASP A 328 28.92 22.14 -2.01
CA ASP A 328 29.20 23.11 -3.07
C ASP A 328 28.54 24.45 -2.74
N TYR A 329 29.28 25.55 -2.93
CA TYR A 329 28.78 26.89 -2.63
C TYR A 329 27.68 27.34 -3.59
N VAL A 330 27.72 26.87 -4.84
CA VAL A 330 26.75 27.25 -5.87
C VAL A 330 26.59 26.11 -6.85
N SER A 331 25.43 25.47 -6.85
CA SER A 331 25.14 24.40 -7.80
C SER A 331 24.18 24.88 -8.88
N TRP A 332 24.68 24.87 -10.12
CA TRP A 332 23.91 25.23 -11.32
C TRP A 332 23.06 24.06 -11.80
N ARG A 333 22.08 24.34 -12.66
CA ARG A 333 21.18 23.31 -13.20
C ARG A 333 21.90 22.13 -13.88
N GLY A 334 23.03 22.38 -14.53
CA GLY A 334 23.83 21.31 -15.16
C GLY A 334 24.52 20.41 -14.12
N GLU A 335 24.99 20.97 -13.01
CA GLU A 335 25.59 20.21 -11.91
C GLU A 335 24.53 19.38 -11.19
N ILE A 336 23.31 19.90 -11.04
CA ILE A 336 22.18 19.16 -10.44
C ILE A 336 21.85 17.89 -11.24
N LEU A 337 21.90 17.94 -12.58
CA LEU A 337 21.76 16.73 -13.41
C LEU A 337 22.93 15.76 -13.21
N GLY A 338 24.15 16.27 -13.02
CA GLY A 338 25.31 15.46 -12.68
C GLY A 338 25.17 14.78 -11.31
N ILE A 339 24.61 15.49 -10.33
CA ILE A 339 24.30 14.93 -9.01
C ILE A 339 23.30 13.79 -9.15
N TYR A 340 22.18 14.01 -9.84
CA TYR A 340 21.20 12.96 -10.13
C TYR A 340 21.84 11.71 -10.75
N GLN A 341 22.67 11.87 -11.78
CA GLN A 341 23.33 10.74 -12.43
C GLN A 341 24.32 10.01 -11.52
N ASN A 342 25.06 10.74 -10.68
CA ASN A 342 26.12 10.16 -9.86
C ASN A 342 25.63 9.51 -8.56
N TYR A 343 24.63 10.12 -7.92
CA TYR A 343 24.19 9.76 -6.56
C TYR A 343 22.89 8.98 -6.56
N PHE A 344 21.93 9.32 -7.43
CA PHE A 344 20.67 8.57 -7.51
C PHE A 344 20.78 7.36 -8.44
N LEU A 345 21.22 7.58 -9.68
CA LEU A 345 21.34 6.48 -10.66
C LEU A 345 22.65 5.70 -10.52
N HIS A 346 23.65 6.21 -9.80
CA HIS A 346 25.01 5.64 -9.74
C HIS A 346 25.63 5.35 -11.11
N ASN A 347 25.34 6.21 -12.09
CA ASN A 347 25.71 6.05 -13.50
C ASN A 347 25.17 4.77 -14.17
N ASP A 348 24.15 4.13 -13.58
CA ASP A 348 23.41 3.03 -14.17
C ASP A 348 22.06 3.53 -14.71
N PRO A 349 21.89 3.63 -16.05
CA PRO A 349 20.63 4.08 -16.64
C PRO A 349 19.48 3.08 -16.43
N ASN A 350 19.77 1.84 -16.02
CA ASN A 350 18.78 0.81 -15.71
C ASN A 350 18.59 0.60 -14.20
N ASN A 351 19.10 1.52 -13.38
CA ASN A 351 18.93 1.45 -11.94
C ASN A 351 17.44 1.40 -11.60
N TRP A 352 16.99 0.31 -10.97
CA TRP A 352 15.58 0.05 -10.69
C TRP A 352 14.93 1.15 -9.85
N ARG A 353 15.71 1.85 -9.01
CA ARG A 353 15.23 2.96 -8.18
C ARG A 353 14.63 4.08 -9.02
N ARG A 354 15.07 4.25 -10.27
CA ARG A 354 14.47 5.19 -11.23
C ARG A 354 12.98 4.94 -11.46
N ARG A 355 12.56 3.68 -11.46
CA ARG A 355 11.17 3.33 -11.75
C ARG A 355 10.29 3.39 -10.50
N VAL A 356 10.86 3.62 -9.32
CA VAL A 356 10.14 3.63 -8.03
C VAL A 356 10.19 5.02 -7.39
N PHE A 357 11.39 5.58 -7.23
CA PHE A 357 11.62 6.78 -6.44
C PHE A 357 11.58 8.05 -7.29
N ARG A 358 10.96 9.10 -6.73
CA ARG A 358 11.20 10.48 -7.14
C ARG A 358 12.43 11.00 -6.42
N TYR A 359 13.35 11.62 -7.14
CA TYR A 359 14.59 12.11 -6.57
C TYR A 359 14.47 13.54 -6.03
N ALA A 360 14.72 13.73 -4.74
CA ALA A 360 14.80 15.01 -4.07
C ALA A 360 16.27 15.30 -3.71
N VAL A 361 16.73 16.52 -3.96
CA VAL A 361 18.06 16.95 -3.50
C VAL A 361 18.04 18.30 -2.80
N PHE A 362 18.58 18.34 -1.58
CA PHE A 362 18.81 19.57 -0.85
C PHE A 362 20.25 20.06 -1.06
N ILE A 363 20.39 21.17 -1.78
CA ILE A 363 21.67 21.81 -2.07
C ILE A 363 21.86 23.08 -1.23
N TYR A 364 23.08 23.61 -1.16
CA TYR A 364 23.32 24.84 -0.43
C TYR A 364 22.61 26.05 -1.08
N GLU A 365 22.97 26.38 -2.32
CA GLU A 365 22.49 27.58 -3.02
C GLU A 365 22.39 27.35 -4.54
N ASN A 366 21.34 27.89 -5.15
CA ASN A 366 21.21 28.06 -6.58
C ASN A 366 20.76 29.51 -6.88
N PRO A 367 21.61 30.34 -7.50
CA PRO A 367 21.35 31.77 -7.69
C PRO A 367 20.14 32.10 -8.57
N ARG A 368 19.58 31.12 -9.28
CA ARG A 368 18.46 31.32 -10.24
C ARG A 368 17.15 30.69 -9.80
N ALA A 369 17.16 29.76 -8.84
CA ALA A 369 15.96 29.06 -8.40
C ALA A 369 16.07 28.62 -6.95
N THR A 370 15.04 28.90 -6.15
CA THR A 370 14.94 28.49 -4.74
C THR A 370 14.59 27.01 -4.60
N ALA A 371 13.67 26.56 -5.43
CA ALA A 371 13.26 25.18 -5.61
C ALA A 371 12.72 25.04 -7.05
N TYR A 372 12.84 23.85 -7.63
CA TYR A 372 12.18 23.51 -8.90
C TYR A 372 12.24 22.00 -9.16
N ALA A 373 11.18 21.49 -9.78
CA ALA A 373 11.13 20.15 -10.34
C ALA A 373 11.72 20.07 -11.76
N PHE A 374 12.29 18.92 -12.09
CA PHE A 374 12.97 18.66 -13.36
C PHE A 374 12.93 17.18 -13.75
N VAL A 375 13.26 16.91 -15.01
CA VAL A 375 13.50 15.55 -15.53
C VAL A 375 14.98 15.22 -15.34
N GLY A 376 15.32 14.26 -14.49
CA GLY A 376 16.69 13.89 -14.13
C GLY A 376 17.54 13.37 -15.30
N GLU A 377 16.94 12.62 -16.23
CA GLU A 377 17.57 12.17 -17.48
C GLU A 377 17.44 13.19 -18.62
N GLY A 378 16.66 14.24 -18.40
CA GLY A 378 16.23 15.16 -19.43
C GLY A 378 17.16 16.36 -19.60
N ARG A 379 16.66 17.35 -20.35
CA ARG A 379 17.31 18.66 -20.42
C ARG A 379 16.80 19.53 -19.27
N TYR A 380 17.67 20.37 -18.70
CA TYR A 380 17.36 21.31 -17.60
C TYR A 380 16.25 22.36 -17.88
N ILE A 381 15.66 22.35 -19.08
CA ILE A 381 14.57 23.23 -19.52
C ILE A 381 13.19 22.55 -19.41
N ASN A 382 13.14 21.25 -19.14
CA ASN A 382 11.93 20.47 -19.04
C ASN A 382 11.35 20.58 -17.61
N SER A 383 10.61 21.65 -17.34
CA SER A 383 9.96 21.88 -16.04
C SER A 383 8.44 21.66 -16.06
N ASN A 384 7.87 21.29 -17.22
CA ASN A 384 6.43 21.23 -17.50
C ASN A 384 6.09 20.08 -18.46
N VAL A 385 6.68 18.91 -18.24
CA VAL A 385 6.50 17.75 -19.13
C VAL A 385 6.26 16.50 -18.30
N ARG A 386 5.61 15.51 -18.89
CA ARG A 386 5.60 14.16 -18.32
C ARG A 386 7.03 13.66 -18.16
N GLY A 387 7.29 12.87 -17.12
CA GLY A 387 8.61 12.39 -16.74
C GLY A 387 9.35 13.30 -15.75
N ILE A 388 8.69 14.30 -15.16
CA ILE A 388 9.27 15.03 -14.02
C ILE A 388 9.33 14.07 -12.83
N ASN A 389 10.55 13.64 -12.54
CA ASN A 389 10.89 12.60 -11.57
C ASN A 389 11.87 13.11 -10.51
N SER A 390 12.18 14.40 -10.52
CA SER A 390 13.15 14.96 -9.60
C SER A 390 12.82 16.39 -9.22
N PHE A 391 13.32 16.83 -8.07
CA PHE A 391 13.32 18.23 -7.68
C PHE A 391 14.50 18.60 -6.79
N GLN A 392 14.81 19.88 -6.77
CA GLN A 392 15.85 20.43 -5.91
C GLN A 392 15.28 21.52 -4.98
N VAL A 393 15.85 21.64 -3.79
CA VAL A 393 15.54 22.71 -2.83
C VAL A 393 16.84 23.29 -2.29
N THR A 394 16.93 24.62 -2.20
CA THR A 394 18.11 25.27 -1.59
C THR A 394 17.92 25.51 -0.10
N THR A 395 18.91 25.12 0.71
CA THR A 395 18.89 25.34 2.16
C THR A 395 18.87 26.83 2.51
N THR A 396 19.51 27.69 1.71
CA THR A 396 19.45 29.15 1.88
C THR A 396 18.05 29.72 1.69
N ALA A 397 17.27 29.19 0.74
CA ALA A 397 15.88 29.62 0.54
C ALA A 397 15.00 29.21 1.72
N VAL A 398 15.18 27.98 2.23
CA VAL A 398 14.49 27.53 3.45
C VAL A 398 14.80 28.44 4.62
N ASP A 399 16.08 28.71 4.91
CA ASP A 399 16.49 29.58 6.02
C ASP A 399 15.94 31.01 5.89
N ASN A 400 15.88 31.54 4.66
CA ASN A 400 15.28 32.84 4.40
C ASN A 400 13.77 32.85 4.69
N VAL A 401 13.05 31.79 4.33
CA VAL A 401 11.62 31.64 4.62
C VAL A 401 11.38 31.46 6.13
N VAL A 402 12.15 30.61 6.81
CA VAL A 402 12.12 30.42 8.27
C VAL A 402 12.25 31.76 8.98
N LYS A 403 13.27 32.56 8.62
CA LYS A 403 13.51 33.90 9.22
C LYS A 403 12.38 34.87 8.90
N LYS A 404 11.92 34.93 7.64
CA LYS A 404 10.91 35.90 7.18
C LYS A 404 9.51 35.60 7.70
N ARG A 405 9.15 34.32 7.84
CA ARG A 405 7.80 33.85 8.22
C ARG A 405 7.71 33.45 9.69
N ASN A 406 8.83 33.32 10.39
CA ASN A 406 8.89 32.80 11.76
C ASN A 406 8.18 31.44 11.90
N LYS A 407 8.48 30.53 10.97
CA LYS A 407 7.95 29.17 10.92
C LYS A 407 9.06 28.16 11.26
N PRO A 408 8.73 27.03 11.91
CA PRO A 408 9.66 25.92 12.12
C PRO A 408 10.31 25.45 10.81
N ARG A 409 11.57 25.02 10.87
CA ARG A 409 12.34 24.63 9.68
C ARG A 409 11.78 23.38 9.01
N ASP A 410 11.38 22.40 9.80
CA ASP A 410 10.72 21.16 9.35
C ASP A 410 9.45 21.47 8.55
N PHE A 411 8.59 22.36 9.04
CA PHE A 411 7.40 22.81 8.32
C PHE A 411 7.77 23.45 6.97
N VAL A 412 8.79 24.31 6.93
CA VAL A 412 9.22 24.94 5.69
C VAL A 412 9.81 23.91 4.72
N CYS A 413 10.61 22.94 5.20
CA CYS A 413 11.13 21.85 4.38
C CYS A 413 9.99 21.00 3.80
N ALA A 414 9.04 20.58 4.65
CA ALA A 414 7.86 19.81 4.24
C ALA A 414 7.07 20.58 3.19
N SER A 415 6.90 21.90 3.36
CA SER A 415 6.16 22.71 2.40
C SER A 415 6.83 22.82 1.03
N TYR A 416 8.17 22.85 0.97
CA TYR A 416 8.89 22.78 -0.29
C TYR A 416 8.82 21.38 -0.91
N ILE A 417 9.05 20.34 -0.12
CA ILE A 417 8.97 18.95 -0.60
C ILE A 417 7.58 18.68 -1.17
N MET A 418 6.52 18.95 -0.41
CA MET A 418 5.14 18.76 -0.88
C MET A 418 4.85 19.56 -2.15
N HIS A 419 5.24 20.85 -2.20
CA HIS A 419 5.03 21.67 -3.40
C HIS A 419 5.72 21.08 -4.65
N GLU A 420 6.99 20.72 -4.54
CA GLU A 420 7.76 20.19 -5.68
C GLU A 420 7.32 18.77 -6.05
N THR A 421 6.92 17.96 -5.07
CA THR A 421 6.29 16.65 -5.30
C THR A 421 5.00 16.80 -6.11
N GLY A 422 4.22 17.86 -5.91
CA GLY A 422 3.02 18.15 -6.72
C GLY A 422 3.32 18.23 -8.21
N HIS A 423 4.49 18.77 -8.59
CA HIS A 423 4.96 18.80 -9.99
C HIS A 423 5.35 17.42 -10.51
N THR A 424 5.92 16.56 -9.67
CA THR A 424 6.17 15.14 -10.01
C THR A 424 4.89 14.31 -10.12
N LEU A 425 3.77 14.86 -9.64
CA LEU A 425 2.43 14.28 -9.68
C LEU A 425 1.52 14.97 -10.71
N GLY A 426 2.09 15.73 -11.64
CA GLY A 426 1.35 16.28 -12.79
C GLY A 426 0.65 17.62 -12.57
N ILE A 427 0.80 18.25 -11.41
CA ILE A 427 0.35 19.64 -11.24
C ILE A 427 1.39 20.58 -11.86
N ASP A 428 1.01 21.35 -12.87
CA ASP A 428 1.94 22.20 -13.62
C ASP A 428 1.73 23.69 -13.33
N ILE A 429 2.73 24.52 -13.64
CA ILE A 429 2.64 25.97 -13.48
C ILE A 429 1.45 26.53 -14.27
N PHE A 430 0.57 27.25 -13.56
CA PHE A 430 -0.72 27.73 -14.06
C PHE A 430 -1.72 26.64 -14.51
N ASN A 431 -1.46 25.37 -14.23
CA ASN A 431 -2.40 24.27 -14.43
C ASN A 431 -2.48 23.38 -13.16
N PRO A 432 -3.44 23.65 -12.26
CA PRO A 432 -4.60 24.50 -12.47
C PRO A 432 -4.30 25.99 -12.34
N PHE A 433 -5.22 26.83 -12.83
CA PHE A 433 -5.02 28.27 -12.86
C PHE A 433 -4.81 28.81 -11.43
N GLY A 434 -3.71 29.52 -11.18
CA GLY A 434 -3.35 29.97 -9.82
C GLY A 434 -2.22 29.19 -9.17
N CYS A 435 -1.92 27.98 -9.67
CA CYS A 435 -0.69 27.25 -9.35
C CYS A 435 0.53 28.10 -9.75
N ASP A 436 1.56 28.12 -8.89
CA ASP A 436 2.83 28.86 -9.06
C ASP A 436 2.68 30.36 -9.34
N ASN A 437 1.51 30.91 -9.04
CA ASN A 437 1.19 32.25 -9.48
C ASN A 437 1.81 33.30 -8.56
N ARG A 438 3.01 33.79 -8.90
CA ARG A 438 3.68 34.92 -8.20
C ARG A 438 2.82 36.19 -8.05
N ARG A 439 1.71 36.31 -8.78
CA ARG A 439 0.77 37.44 -8.64
C ARG A 439 -0.20 37.27 -7.46
N THR A 440 -0.27 36.11 -6.82
CA THR A 440 -1.13 35.86 -5.65
C THR A 440 -0.51 36.29 -4.32
N VAL A 441 0.78 36.66 -4.31
CA VAL A 441 1.52 36.97 -3.07
C VAL A 441 1.15 38.32 -2.46
N ASN A 442 0.76 39.31 -3.28
CA ASN A 442 0.60 40.70 -2.83
C ASN A 442 -0.85 41.21 -2.96
N PRO A 443 -1.45 41.79 -1.90
CA PRO A 443 -2.86 42.23 -1.87
C PRO A 443 -3.27 43.27 -2.93
N TRP A 444 -2.34 44.04 -3.48
CA TRP A 444 -2.65 45.03 -4.53
C TRP A 444 -2.76 44.43 -5.94
N ARG A 445 -2.51 43.12 -6.12
CA ARG A 445 -2.68 42.42 -7.39
C ARG A 445 -4.03 41.72 -7.41
N LEU A 446 -4.73 41.78 -8.54
CA LEU A 446 -6.05 41.14 -8.71
C LEU A 446 -6.03 39.63 -8.40
N CYS A 447 -4.97 38.92 -8.83
CA CYS A 447 -4.81 37.49 -8.59
C CYS A 447 -4.77 37.13 -7.09
N PHE A 448 -4.34 38.03 -6.20
CA PHE A 448 -4.40 37.80 -4.75
C PHE A 448 -5.83 37.51 -4.29
N TRP A 449 -6.81 38.24 -4.85
CA TRP A 449 -8.21 38.13 -4.48
C TRP A 449 -8.93 37.02 -5.26
N ILE A 450 -8.62 36.85 -6.54
CA ILE A 450 -9.22 35.78 -7.37
C ILE A 450 -8.92 34.41 -6.77
N PHE A 451 -7.66 34.16 -6.37
CA PHE A 451 -7.22 32.88 -5.83
C PHE A 451 -7.09 32.89 -4.31
N SER A 452 -7.93 33.65 -3.61
CA SER A 452 -7.95 33.64 -2.14
C SER A 452 -8.48 32.34 -1.55
N ASN A 453 -9.30 31.63 -2.33
CA ASN A 453 -9.90 30.37 -1.94
C ASN A 453 -9.04 29.18 -2.33
N TYR A 454 -8.08 29.34 -3.26
CA TYR A 454 -7.17 28.26 -3.64
C TYR A 454 -6.15 27.95 -2.53
N LYS A 455 -6.57 27.17 -1.54
CA LYS A 455 -5.79 26.82 -0.33
C LYS A 455 -4.92 25.60 -0.60
N SER A 456 -3.86 25.81 -1.36
CA SER A 456 -2.91 24.74 -1.68
C SER A 456 -1.47 25.20 -1.52
N VAL A 457 -0.58 24.27 -1.17
CA VAL A 457 0.87 24.48 -1.30
C VAL A 457 1.28 24.85 -2.72
N MET A 458 0.50 24.47 -3.74
CA MET A 458 0.73 24.83 -5.15
C MET A 458 0.51 26.32 -5.44
N ASN A 459 -0.15 27.06 -4.54
CA ASN A 459 -0.33 28.51 -4.67
C ASN A 459 0.70 29.27 -3.83
N TYR A 460 1.52 30.11 -4.45
CA TYR A 460 2.57 30.90 -3.76
C TYR A 460 2.07 31.85 -2.66
N ARG A 461 0.77 32.13 -2.61
CA ARG A 461 0.18 32.80 -1.46
C ARG A 461 0.29 31.94 -0.20
N TYR A 462 0.09 30.63 -0.33
CA TYR A 462 -0.09 29.66 0.76
C TYR A 462 1.06 28.66 0.93
N VAL A 463 1.94 28.50 -0.06
CA VAL A 463 3.07 27.53 -0.07
C VAL A 463 3.90 27.45 1.22
N HIS A 464 4.02 28.51 2.03
CA HIS A 464 4.70 28.47 3.33
C HIS A 464 3.81 28.93 4.50
N GLN A 465 2.50 28.79 4.34
CA GLN A 465 1.48 29.16 5.33
C GLN A 465 0.67 27.95 5.76
N ILE A 466 0.39 27.03 4.83
CA ILE A 466 -0.28 25.75 5.04
C ILE A 466 0.62 24.62 4.54
N LEU A 467 0.30 23.39 4.94
CA LEU A 467 0.93 22.18 4.45
C LEU A 467 -0.19 21.22 4.04
N ASP A 468 -0.78 21.49 2.88
CA ASP A 468 -1.82 20.64 2.28
C ASP A 468 -1.98 20.99 0.80
N TYR A 469 -2.42 20.03 -0.02
CA TYR A 469 -3.02 20.35 -1.31
C TYR A 469 -4.48 20.75 -1.11
N SER A 470 -5.05 21.43 -2.08
CA SER A 470 -6.47 21.74 -2.02
C SER A 470 -7.32 20.53 -2.45
N ASP A 471 -8.48 20.38 -1.82
CA ASP A 471 -9.55 19.42 -2.17
C ASP A 471 -10.70 20.08 -2.97
N GLY A 472 -10.54 21.36 -3.34
CA GLY A 472 -11.54 22.13 -4.08
C GLY A 472 -12.76 22.58 -3.25
N SER A 473 -12.78 22.34 -1.95
CA SER A 473 -13.96 22.60 -1.10
C SER A 473 -14.15 24.08 -0.70
N ASN A 474 -13.15 24.94 -0.88
CA ASN A 474 -13.17 26.34 -0.42
C ASN A 474 -13.85 27.31 -1.40
N GLY A 475 -14.56 26.80 -2.42
CA GLY A 475 -15.42 27.56 -3.31
C GLY A 475 -14.76 28.01 -4.62
N LEU A 476 -15.15 29.16 -5.15
CA LEU A 476 -14.73 29.60 -6.50
C LEU A 476 -13.21 29.70 -6.64
N PHE A 477 -12.68 29.11 -7.72
CA PHE A 477 -11.24 29.02 -8.04
C PHE A 477 -10.40 28.26 -7.00
N ASP A 478 -11.04 27.52 -6.09
CA ASP A 478 -10.35 26.47 -5.37
C ASP A 478 -10.30 25.22 -6.25
N HIS A 479 -9.10 24.74 -6.53
CA HIS A 479 -8.88 23.61 -7.43
C HIS A 479 -8.61 22.37 -6.59
N ASP A 480 -9.29 21.27 -6.91
CA ASP A 480 -9.05 19.98 -6.28
C ASP A 480 -7.74 19.40 -6.81
N ASP A 481 -6.64 19.73 -6.14
CA ASP A 481 -5.30 19.25 -6.43
C ASP A 481 -5.16 17.78 -5.99
N TRP A 482 -5.72 17.40 -4.82
CA TRP A 482 -5.70 16.03 -4.32
C TRP A 482 -6.35 15.05 -5.30
N GLY A 483 -7.54 15.37 -5.78
CA GLY A 483 -8.28 14.55 -6.75
C GLY A 483 -7.71 14.57 -8.18
N THR A 484 -6.66 15.35 -8.45
CA THR A 484 -6.04 15.46 -9.78
C THR A 484 -4.59 14.99 -9.85
N LEU A 485 -4.04 14.45 -8.76
CA LEU A 485 -2.70 13.86 -8.74
C LEU A 485 -2.60 12.71 -9.74
N ASN A 486 -1.56 12.75 -10.57
CA ASN A 486 -1.18 11.69 -11.49
C ASN A 486 0.13 11.06 -11.00
N PHE A 487 0.01 9.94 -10.31
CA PHE A 487 1.15 9.22 -9.75
C PHE A 487 2.05 8.62 -10.82
N ASN A 488 1.50 8.30 -11.99
CA ASN A 488 2.22 7.85 -13.18
C ASN A 488 2.99 8.97 -13.93
N TRP A 489 2.95 10.22 -13.45
CA TRP A 489 3.52 11.37 -14.16
C TRP A 489 5.06 11.33 -14.24
N PHE A 490 5.74 10.71 -13.28
CA PHE A 490 7.21 10.65 -13.21
C PHE A 490 7.85 9.60 -14.13
N GLN A 491 7.09 8.61 -14.60
CA GLN A 491 7.65 7.39 -15.21
C GLN A 491 8.52 7.69 -16.43
N LEU A 492 8.02 8.26 -17.52
CA LEU A 492 8.85 8.78 -18.63
C LEU A 492 8.06 9.81 -19.43
N PRO A 493 8.72 10.78 -20.10
CA PRO A 493 8.06 11.59 -21.13
C PRO A 493 7.54 10.69 -22.25
N GLU A 494 6.31 10.92 -22.73
CA GLU A 494 5.89 10.33 -24.01
C GLU A 494 6.90 10.77 -25.07
N ASN A 495 7.52 9.78 -25.74
CA ASN A 495 8.49 9.98 -26.82
C ASN A 495 7.90 10.77 -28.00
#